data_AF-A0A9D7GV26-F1
#
_entry.id   AF-A0A9D7GV26-F1
#
_cell.length_a   1.000
_cell.length_b   1.000
_cell.length_c   1.000
_cell.angle_alpha   90.00
_cell.angle_beta   90.00
_cell.angle_gamma   90.00
#
_symmetry.space_group_name_H-M   'P 1'
#
loop_
_entity.id
_entity.type
_entity.pdbx_description
1 polymer ?
#
loop_
_entity_poly.entity_id
_entity_poly.type
_entity_poly.pdbx_seq_one_letter_code
_entity_poly.pdbx_strand_id
1 'polypeptide(L)'
;MDVNAIWAPHALQGLRTILRTIPTLGFSIDSLASATPTELGNTPLGAWTRDSTSLARAIDTWMGAGRHFVVRLGPDDVRAKVAQRMEAMPEVERAHWQGVLAASGADRDSLVFLALSLDAGGAPIGVVNTDIATRLFLGDPLHGAIDPAVVVRDSRLFVRPYPVGLFVERVGPVVANDAFATDSVWGAFVRDPYHGPRVAWGREVNLFLLGVAQQVLAAGGGDSPFTRELRAAAERVVAAVDASGFRSELWSYAFEGGIPTPVRYGSGGDVQLWSTTDLAVQYVRARLRW
;
A
#
# COMPACT_ATOMS: atom_id res chain seq x y z
N MET A 1 2.49 -0.10 -6.49
CA MET A 1 3.42 -1.07 -7.12
C MET A 1 2.63 -1.84 -8.14
N ASP A 2 3.20 -2.61 -9.07
CA ASP A 2 2.30 -3.64 -9.58
C ASP A 2 1.97 -4.46 -8.33
N VAL A 3 0.73 -4.36 -7.86
CA VAL A 3 0.29 -4.98 -6.61
C VAL A 3 0.53 -6.49 -6.69
N ASN A 4 0.67 -7.04 -7.89
CA ASN A 4 1.11 -8.40 -8.15
C ASN A 4 2.50 -8.73 -7.56
N ALA A 5 3.42 -7.77 -7.46
CA ALA A 5 4.70 -7.99 -6.77
C ALA A 5 4.54 -8.19 -5.25
N ILE A 6 3.39 -7.78 -4.66
CA ILE A 6 2.97 -8.20 -3.31
C ILE A 6 2.15 -9.49 -3.41
N TRP A 7 1.09 -9.54 -4.23
CA TRP A 7 0.11 -10.63 -4.23
C TRP A 7 0.61 -11.96 -4.77
N ALA A 8 1.35 -11.96 -5.88
CA ALA A 8 1.73 -13.20 -6.56
C ALA A 8 2.55 -14.14 -5.66
N PRO A 9 3.52 -13.66 -4.86
CA PRO A 9 4.16 -14.49 -3.84
C PRO A 9 3.16 -15.16 -2.87
N HIS A 10 2.22 -14.40 -2.30
CA HIS A 10 1.22 -14.96 -1.38
C HIS A 10 0.28 -15.96 -2.06
N ALA A 11 -0.17 -15.65 -3.28
CA ALA A 11 -1.04 -16.53 -4.05
C ALA A 11 -0.36 -17.86 -4.39
N LEU A 12 0.89 -17.82 -4.85
CA LEU A 12 1.68 -19.02 -5.16
C LEU A 12 2.01 -19.82 -3.90
N GLN A 13 2.22 -19.16 -2.76
CA GLN A 13 2.35 -19.84 -1.47
C GLN A 13 1.07 -20.52 -1.02
N GLY A 14 -0.07 -19.83 -1.14
CA GLY A 14 -1.38 -20.42 -0.87
C GLY A 14 -1.61 -21.65 -1.74
N LEU A 15 -1.27 -21.55 -3.03
CA LEU A 15 -1.34 -22.67 -3.95
C LEU A 15 -0.43 -23.83 -3.52
N ARG A 16 0.82 -23.56 -3.15
CA ARG A 16 1.74 -24.58 -2.63
C ARG A 16 1.17 -25.30 -1.41
N THR A 17 0.54 -24.56 -0.49
CA THR A 17 -0.13 -25.14 0.67
C THR A 17 -1.31 -26.03 0.27
N ILE A 18 -2.17 -25.56 -0.63
CA ILE A 18 -3.32 -26.33 -1.13
C ILE A 18 -2.84 -27.65 -1.77
N LEU A 19 -1.86 -27.59 -2.67
CA LEU A 19 -1.35 -28.77 -3.37
C LEU A 19 -0.72 -29.80 -2.41
N ARG A 20 -0.11 -29.37 -1.31
CA ARG A 20 0.45 -30.27 -0.29
C ARG A 20 -0.62 -30.90 0.60
N THR A 21 -1.76 -30.23 0.78
CA THR A 21 -2.87 -30.71 1.62
C THR A 21 -3.80 -31.67 0.88
N ILE A 22 -3.94 -31.55 -0.45
CA ILE A 22 -4.82 -32.42 -1.25
C ILE A 22 -4.60 -33.93 -0.97
N PRO A 23 -3.36 -34.45 -0.99
CA PRO A 23 -3.11 -35.87 -0.69
C PRO A 23 -3.48 -36.26 0.75
N THR A 24 -3.36 -35.36 1.71
CA THR A 24 -3.71 -35.64 3.12
C THR A 24 -5.22 -35.75 3.34
N LEU A 25 -6.02 -35.25 2.39
CA LEU A 25 -7.47 -35.39 2.36
C LEU A 25 -7.94 -36.66 1.63
N GLY A 26 -7.01 -37.52 1.17
CA GLY A 26 -7.32 -38.77 0.48
C GLY A 26 -7.52 -38.64 -1.04
N PHE A 27 -7.26 -37.47 -1.63
CA PHE A 27 -7.34 -37.27 -3.07
C PHE A 27 -5.96 -37.45 -3.71
N SER A 28 -5.85 -38.37 -4.68
CA SER A 28 -4.63 -38.45 -5.50
C SER A 28 -4.64 -37.38 -6.59
N ILE A 29 -3.46 -36.80 -6.86
CA ILE A 29 -3.28 -35.83 -7.95
C ILE A 29 -3.64 -36.45 -9.30
N ASP A 30 -3.31 -37.73 -9.52
CA ASP A 30 -3.62 -38.42 -10.78
C ASP A 30 -5.14 -38.59 -10.99
N SER A 31 -5.89 -38.87 -9.91
CA SER A 31 -7.35 -38.94 -9.96
C SER A 31 -7.95 -37.57 -10.29
N LEU A 32 -7.46 -36.51 -9.65
CA LEU A 32 -7.89 -35.14 -9.95
C LEU A 32 -7.55 -34.74 -11.39
N ALA A 33 -6.36 -35.06 -11.88
CA ALA A 33 -5.94 -34.75 -13.24
C ALA A 33 -6.77 -35.50 -14.29
N SER A 34 -7.19 -36.74 -13.98
CA SER A 34 -8.09 -37.51 -14.83
C SER A 34 -9.51 -36.92 -14.85
N ALA A 35 -9.98 -36.40 -13.72
CA ALA A 35 -11.31 -35.79 -13.60
C ALA A 35 -11.36 -34.34 -14.15
N THR A 36 -10.24 -33.62 -14.14
CA THR A 36 -10.11 -32.21 -14.54
C THR A 36 -8.93 -31.99 -15.50
N PRO A 37 -8.95 -32.62 -16.69
CA PRO A 37 -7.81 -32.63 -17.61
C PRO A 37 -7.53 -31.24 -18.22
N THR A 38 -8.54 -30.37 -18.30
CA THR A 38 -8.41 -28.98 -18.76
C THR A 38 -7.64 -28.10 -17.77
N GLU A 39 -7.79 -28.35 -16.48
CA GLU A 39 -7.16 -27.58 -15.41
C GLU A 39 -5.79 -28.14 -15.03
N LEU A 40 -5.62 -29.47 -15.01
CA LEU A 40 -4.43 -30.17 -14.48
C LEU A 40 -3.63 -30.94 -15.54
N GLY A 41 -4.04 -30.89 -16.80
CA GLY A 41 -3.30 -31.45 -17.93
C GLY A 41 -2.03 -30.65 -18.26
N ASN A 42 -1.91 -30.15 -19.49
CA ASN A 42 -0.76 -29.37 -19.94
C ASN A 42 -0.88 -27.88 -19.59
N THR A 43 -1.13 -27.59 -18.31
CA THR A 43 -1.21 -26.24 -17.77
C THR A 43 -0.06 -25.97 -16.79
N PRO A 44 0.23 -24.70 -16.44
CA PRO A 44 1.17 -24.39 -15.36
C PRO A 44 0.77 -25.05 -14.03
N LEU A 45 -0.52 -25.07 -13.70
CA LEU A 45 -1.03 -25.72 -12.50
C LEU A 45 -0.76 -27.23 -12.51
N GLY A 46 -1.05 -27.91 -13.63
CA GLY A 46 -0.74 -29.33 -13.81
C GLY A 46 0.76 -29.64 -13.78
N ALA A 47 1.61 -28.74 -14.24
CA ALA A 47 3.05 -28.87 -14.10
C ALA A 47 3.49 -28.74 -12.63
N TRP A 48 2.93 -27.80 -11.88
CA TRP A 48 3.23 -27.58 -10.47
C TRP A 48 2.77 -28.71 -9.55
N THR A 49 1.68 -29.41 -9.89
CA THR A 49 1.25 -30.60 -9.13
C THR A 49 2.21 -31.78 -9.29
N ARG A 50 2.86 -31.91 -10.44
CA ARG A 50 3.82 -32.97 -10.76
C ARG A 50 5.26 -32.64 -10.36
N ASP A 51 5.65 -31.38 -10.44
CA ASP A 51 6.98 -30.89 -10.07
C ASP A 51 6.89 -29.68 -9.14
N SER A 52 7.02 -29.93 -7.83
CA SER A 52 7.04 -28.88 -6.81
C SER A 52 8.26 -27.95 -6.91
N THR A 53 9.33 -28.36 -7.60
CA THR A 53 10.52 -27.53 -7.84
C THR A 53 10.22 -26.39 -8.79
N SER A 54 9.42 -26.62 -9.83
CA SER A 54 8.98 -25.56 -10.74
C SER A 54 8.10 -24.51 -10.04
N LEU A 55 7.22 -24.93 -9.11
CA LEU A 55 6.45 -24.01 -8.27
C LEU A 55 7.34 -23.23 -7.30
N ALA A 56 8.32 -23.89 -6.67
CA ALA A 56 9.29 -23.23 -5.80
C ALA A 56 10.08 -22.14 -6.55
N ARG A 57 10.54 -22.44 -7.77
CA ARG A 57 11.21 -21.44 -8.63
C ARG A 57 10.32 -20.26 -8.99
N ALA A 58 9.03 -20.50 -9.27
CA ALA A 58 8.08 -19.43 -9.54
C ALA A 58 7.88 -18.53 -8.31
N ILE A 59 7.75 -19.13 -7.12
CA ILE A 59 7.69 -18.41 -5.84
C ILE A 59 8.95 -17.55 -5.67
N ASP A 60 10.14 -18.13 -5.79
CA ASP A 60 11.41 -17.42 -5.57
C ASP A 60 11.59 -16.26 -6.57
N THR A 61 11.15 -16.45 -7.81
CA THR A 61 11.16 -15.40 -8.84
C THR A 61 10.28 -14.22 -8.45
N TRP A 62 9.03 -14.49 -8.03
CA TRP A 62 8.10 -13.45 -7.63
C TRP A 62 8.51 -12.77 -6.31
N MET A 63 9.08 -13.53 -5.36
CA MET A 63 9.70 -12.97 -4.15
C MET A 63 10.81 -11.97 -4.48
N GLY A 64 11.61 -12.28 -5.50
CA GLY A 64 12.67 -11.40 -5.98
C GLY A 64 12.17 -10.18 -6.75
N ALA A 65 10.93 -10.19 -7.27
CA ALA A 65 10.43 -9.15 -8.17
C ALA A 65 10.34 -7.77 -7.52
N GLY A 66 10.01 -7.71 -6.22
CA GLY A 66 9.87 -6.45 -5.49
C GLY A 66 11.11 -5.54 -5.51
N ARG A 67 12.32 -6.11 -5.70
CA ARG A 67 13.56 -5.33 -5.77
C ARG A 67 13.60 -4.35 -6.94
N HIS A 68 12.89 -4.64 -8.03
CA HIS A 68 12.85 -3.81 -9.24
C HIS A 68 12.03 -2.53 -9.02
N PHE A 69 11.12 -2.54 -8.03
CA PHE A 69 10.26 -1.40 -7.72
C PHE A 69 10.87 -0.46 -6.68
N VAL A 70 12.06 -0.74 -6.14
CA VAL A 70 12.62 0.08 -5.06
C VAL A 70 13.16 1.39 -5.61
N VAL A 71 12.53 2.49 -5.19
CA VAL A 71 13.05 3.85 -5.36
C VAL A 71 13.87 4.23 -4.13
N ARG A 72 15.07 4.79 -4.36
CA ARG A 72 15.94 5.33 -3.32
C ARG A 72 16.34 6.74 -3.71
N LEU A 73 16.04 7.71 -2.85
CA LEU A 73 16.34 9.12 -3.06
C LEU A 73 17.15 9.65 -1.89
N GLY A 74 18.24 10.36 -2.18
CA GLY A 74 18.95 11.13 -1.19
C GLY A 74 18.16 12.39 -0.77
N PRO A 75 18.54 13.06 0.33
CA PRO A 75 17.92 14.31 0.76
C PRO A 75 17.83 15.38 -0.35
N ASP A 76 18.89 15.53 -1.16
CA ASP A 76 18.93 16.51 -2.25
C ASP A 76 17.93 16.15 -3.36
N ASP A 77 17.85 14.86 -3.73
CA ASP A 77 16.89 14.39 -4.73
C ASP A 77 15.44 14.59 -4.29
N VAL A 78 15.16 14.33 -3.00
CA VAL A 78 13.83 14.55 -2.41
C VAL A 78 13.44 16.02 -2.55
N ARG A 79 14.31 16.94 -2.12
CA ARG A 79 14.05 18.38 -2.21
C ARG A 79 13.87 18.84 -3.65
N ALA A 80 14.77 18.45 -4.55
CA ALA A 80 14.73 18.88 -5.95
C ALA A 80 13.44 18.42 -6.64
N LYS A 81 13.05 17.16 -6.48
CA LYS A 81 11.85 16.59 -7.09
C LYS A 81 10.56 17.20 -6.52
N VAL A 82 10.50 17.36 -5.19
CA VAL A 82 9.36 17.99 -4.54
C VAL A 82 9.21 19.45 -4.96
N ALA A 83 10.31 20.20 -5.05
CA ALA A 83 10.30 21.58 -5.57
C ALA A 83 9.78 21.63 -7.01
N GLN A 84 10.28 20.76 -7.90
CA GLN A 84 9.83 20.66 -9.28
C GLN A 84 8.32 20.35 -9.36
N ARG A 85 7.83 19.40 -8.55
CA ARG A 85 6.41 19.07 -8.51
C ARG A 85 5.57 20.26 -8.04
N MET A 86 6.04 20.98 -7.01
CA MET A 86 5.36 22.16 -6.48
C MET A 86 5.28 23.29 -7.50
N GLU A 87 6.31 23.48 -8.33
CA GLU A 87 6.28 24.45 -9.44
C GLU A 87 5.14 24.15 -10.43
N ALA A 88 4.83 22.87 -10.66
CA ALA A 88 3.70 22.47 -11.50
C ALA A 88 2.31 22.57 -10.82
N MET A 89 2.22 22.90 -9.53
CA MET A 89 0.95 23.03 -8.81
C MET A 89 0.30 24.42 -9.00
N PRO A 90 -1.03 24.54 -8.88
CA PRO A 90 -1.71 25.84 -8.75
C PRO A 90 -1.15 26.64 -7.56
N GLU A 91 -1.16 27.97 -7.67
CA GLU A 91 -0.55 28.88 -6.68
C GLU A 91 -1.03 28.63 -5.24
N VAL A 92 -2.35 28.51 -5.06
CA VAL A 92 -2.97 28.27 -3.74
C VAL A 92 -2.51 26.94 -3.14
N GLU A 93 -2.46 25.89 -3.96
CA GLU A 93 -2.00 24.58 -3.54
C GLU A 93 -0.51 24.59 -3.20
N ARG A 94 0.31 25.22 -4.04
CA ARG A 94 1.74 25.39 -3.84
C ARG A 94 2.05 26.10 -2.52
N ALA A 95 1.38 27.22 -2.25
CA ALA A 95 1.58 28.02 -1.04
C ALA A 95 1.28 27.21 0.23
N HIS A 96 0.20 26.43 0.22
CA HIS A 96 -0.14 25.54 1.33
C HIS A 96 0.95 24.50 1.59
N TRP A 97 1.37 23.76 0.56
CA TRP A 97 2.36 22.71 0.70
C TRP A 97 3.76 23.24 1.08
N GLN A 98 4.13 24.43 0.59
CA GLN A 98 5.34 25.11 1.06
C GLN A 98 5.30 25.39 2.56
N GLY A 99 4.16 25.82 3.09
CA GLY A 99 3.96 26.01 4.54
C GLY A 99 4.09 24.70 5.32
N VAL A 100 3.51 23.61 4.81
CA VAL A 100 3.61 22.27 5.41
C VAL A 100 5.07 21.80 5.44
N LEU A 101 5.82 21.95 4.35
CA LEU A 101 7.23 21.58 4.28
C LEU A 101 8.08 22.41 5.24
N ALA A 102 7.87 23.73 5.28
CA ALA A 102 8.60 24.61 6.19
C ALA A 102 8.39 24.24 7.66
N ALA A 103 7.15 23.88 8.04
CA ALA A 103 6.81 23.50 9.41
C ALA A 103 7.30 22.10 9.79
N SER A 104 7.20 21.14 8.86
CA SER A 104 7.49 19.72 9.15
C SER A 104 8.93 19.32 8.90
N GLY A 105 9.65 20.00 8.00
CA GLY A 105 10.93 19.55 7.49
C GLY A 105 10.85 18.19 6.79
N ALA A 106 9.68 17.81 6.28
CA ALA A 106 9.42 16.47 5.76
C ALA A 106 10.31 16.09 4.57
N ASP A 107 10.97 17.03 3.91
CA ASP A 107 11.86 16.86 2.75
C ASP A 107 13.36 16.80 3.11
N ARG A 108 13.70 16.81 4.41
CA ARG A 108 15.10 16.82 4.87
C ARG A 108 15.79 15.46 4.84
N ASP A 109 15.02 14.39 4.96
CA ASP A 109 15.55 13.03 5.03
C ASP A 109 15.46 12.30 3.70
N SER A 110 16.35 11.31 3.52
CA SER A 110 16.26 10.35 2.42
C SER A 110 14.88 9.65 2.38
N LEU A 111 14.51 9.16 1.20
CA LEU A 111 13.25 8.46 1.01
C LEU A 111 13.49 7.14 0.27
N VAL A 112 12.92 6.07 0.82
CA VAL A 112 12.93 4.74 0.21
C VAL A 112 11.50 4.22 0.18
N PHE A 113 11.01 3.83 -0.99
CA PHE A 113 9.67 3.31 -1.17
C PHE A 113 9.60 2.35 -2.35
N LEU A 114 8.47 1.64 -2.47
CA LEU A 114 8.17 0.82 -3.64
C LEU A 114 7.31 1.62 -4.62
N ALA A 115 7.84 1.85 -5.81
CA ALA A 115 7.19 2.53 -6.93
C ALA A 115 5.85 1.90 -7.29
N LEU A 116 4.97 2.69 -7.93
CA LEU A 116 3.69 2.18 -8.43
C LEU A 116 3.84 1.23 -9.61
N SER A 117 4.82 1.46 -10.48
CA SER A 117 5.00 0.69 -11.70
C SER A 117 6.43 0.84 -12.18
N LEU A 118 6.79 0.06 -13.20
CA LEU A 118 8.03 0.22 -13.94
C LEU A 118 7.73 0.90 -15.28
N ASP A 119 8.69 1.64 -15.80
CA ASP A 119 8.65 2.14 -17.17
C ASP A 119 8.96 1.04 -18.19
N ALA A 120 8.95 1.39 -19.48
CA ALA A 120 9.22 0.45 -20.57
C ALA A 120 10.65 -0.15 -20.53
N GLY A 121 11.59 0.50 -19.84
CA GLY A 121 12.95 0.00 -19.61
C GLY A 121 13.09 -0.83 -18.33
N GLY A 122 12.01 -1.00 -17.56
CA GLY A 122 12.01 -1.70 -16.28
C GLY A 122 12.51 -0.86 -15.11
N ALA A 123 12.64 0.47 -15.26
CA ALA A 123 13.02 1.36 -14.17
C ALA A 123 11.80 1.80 -13.34
N PRO A 124 11.91 1.94 -12.01
CA PRO A 124 10.78 2.28 -11.16
C PRO A 124 10.30 3.72 -11.36
N ILE A 125 9.00 3.89 -11.57
CA ILE A 125 8.35 5.21 -11.67
C ILE A 125 8.11 5.77 -10.26
N GLY A 126 8.62 6.97 -9.98
CA GLY A 126 8.62 7.62 -8.67
C GLY A 126 7.24 8.05 -8.15
N VAL A 127 6.36 7.09 -7.87
CA VAL A 127 5.05 7.30 -7.24
C VAL A 127 4.98 6.54 -5.92
N VAL A 128 4.94 7.27 -4.81
CA VAL A 128 4.64 6.68 -3.49
C VAL A 128 3.16 6.30 -3.50
N ASN A 129 2.79 5.17 -2.91
CA ASN A 129 1.41 4.67 -2.99
C ASN A 129 1.02 3.91 -1.72
N THR A 130 -0.28 3.78 -1.49
CA THR A 130 -0.85 3.07 -0.33
C THR A 130 -0.90 1.55 -0.49
N ASP A 131 -0.55 0.96 -1.65
CA ASP A 131 -0.61 -0.49 -1.85
C ASP A 131 0.23 -1.27 -0.84
N ILE A 132 1.28 -0.64 -0.29
CA ILE A 132 2.10 -1.21 0.78
C ILE A 132 1.31 -1.56 2.04
N ALA A 133 0.11 -1.00 2.24
CA ALA A 133 -0.85 -1.44 3.27
C ALA A 133 -1.20 -2.93 3.11
N THR A 134 -1.37 -3.41 1.87
CA THR A 134 -1.63 -4.82 1.57
C THR A 134 -0.47 -5.68 2.05
N ARG A 135 0.78 -5.24 1.83
CA ARG A 135 1.95 -5.97 2.33
C ARG A 135 1.96 -6.01 3.86
N LEU A 136 1.74 -4.88 4.52
CA LEU A 136 1.67 -4.83 5.99
C LEU A 136 0.62 -5.79 6.55
N PHE A 137 -0.51 -5.93 5.84
CA PHE A 137 -1.59 -6.85 6.19
C PHE A 137 -1.26 -8.33 5.93
N LEU A 138 -0.73 -8.66 4.75
CA LEU A 138 -0.47 -10.05 4.36
C LEU A 138 0.78 -10.66 5.02
N GLY A 139 1.71 -9.82 5.49
CA GLY A 139 2.95 -10.27 6.12
C GLY A 139 4.01 -10.72 5.11
N ASP A 140 5.02 -11.45 5.59
CA ASP A 140 5.96 -12.15 4.72
C ASP A 140 5.36 -13.49 4.26
N PRO A 141 5.34 -13.82 2.96
CA PRO A 141 4.70 -15.02 2.44
C PRO A 141 5.40 -16.32 2.85
N LEU A 142 6.66 -16.28 3.29
CA LEU A 142 7.42 -17.46 3.75
C LEU A 142 7.41 -17.58 5.27
N HIS A 143 7.54 -16.47 5.99
CA HIS A 143 7.80 -16.44 7.43
C HIS A 143 6.67 -15.82 8.25
N GLY A 144 5.66 -15.23 7.59
CA GLY A 144 4.58 -14.45 8.21
C GLY A 144 5.04 -13.08 8.71
N ALA A 145 6.16 -13.01 9.43
CA ALA A 145 6.72 -11.77 9.96
C ALA A 145 7.55 -11.01 8.92
N ILE A 146 7.30 -9.71 8.80
CA ILE A 146 8.10 -8.80 7.98
C ILE A 146 9.27 -8.27 8.82
N ASP A 147 10.42 -8.00 8.20
CA ASP A 147 11.53 -7.27 8.84
C ASP A 147 11.01 -5.96 9.49
N PRO A 148 11.21 -5.75 10.80
CA PRO A 148 10.76 -4.54 11.51
C PRO A 148 11.21 -3.22 10.86
N ALA A 149 12.40 -3.18 10.25
CA ALA A 149 12.88 -1.98 9.56
C ALA A 149 12.05 -1.67 8.31
N VAL A 150 11.60 -2.70 7.59
CA VAL A 150 10.70 -2.56 6.43
C VAL A 150 9.32 -2.09 6.88
N VAL A 151 8.79 -2.65 7.97
CA VAL A 151 7.50 -2.24 8.53
C VAL A 151 7.54 -0.77 8.94
N VAL A 152 8.56 -0.34 9.69
CA VAL A 152 8.72 1.07 10.10
C VAL A 152 8.82 1.99 8.90
N ARG A 153 9.66 1.66 7.90
CA ARG A 153 9.81 2.46 6.68
C ARG A 153 8.47 2.65 5.97
N ASP A 154 7.72 1.57 5.79
CA ASP A 154 6.43 1.57 5.11
C ASP A 154 5.38 2.38 5.90
N SER A 155 5.28 2.16 7.22
CA SER A 155 4.35 2.89 8.08
C SER A 155 4.63 4.39 8.11
N ARG A 156 5.90 4.80 8.04
CA ARG A 156 6.28 6.22 7.96
C ARG A 156 5.75 6.91 6.71
N LEU A 157 5.55 6.20 5.58
CA LEU A 157 4.99 6.81 4.36
C LEU A 157 3.54 7.29 4.55
N PHE A 158 2.77 6.60 5.39
CA PHE A 158 1.37 6.94 5.71
C PHE A 158 1.22 8.17 6.60
N VAL A 159 2.27 8.57 7.33
CA VAL A 159 2.24 9.69 8.27
C VAL A 159 3.21 10.81 7.94
N ARG A 160 4.11 10.61 6.97
CA ARG A 160 4.96 11.66 6.41
C ARG A 160 4.08 12.62 5.60
N PRO A 161 4.14 13.94 5.86
CA PRO A 161 3.29 14.91 5.17
C PRO A 161 3.47 14.90 3.65
N TYR A 162 2.36 15.03 2.91
CA TYR A 162 2.37 15.40 1.50
C TYR A 162 3.00 16.80 1.35
N PRO A 163 3.81 17.08 0.30
CA PRO A 163 4.06 16.28 -0.91
C PRO A 163 5.25 15.29 -0.82
N VAL A 164 5.72 14.92 0.37
CA VAL A 164 6.84 13.96 0.50
C VAL A 164 6.35 12.54 0.78
N GLY A 165 5.39 12.41 1.70
CA GLY A 165 4.68 11.16 1.97
C GLY A 165 3.25 11.18 1.43
N LEU A 166 2.37 10.43 2.08
CA LEU A 166 0.97 10.28 1.68
C LEU A 166 0.02 11.09 2.57
N PHE A 167 0.49 11.60 3.71
CA PHE A 167 -0.40 12.12 4.74
C PHE A 167 -0.88 13.55 4.42
N VAL A 168 -2.19 13.73 4.33
CA VAL A 168 -2.84 15.04 4.31
C VAL A 168 -3.62 15.23 5.61
N GLU A 169 -3.25 16.26 6.36
CA GLU A 169 -3.89 16.61 7.63
C GLU A 169 -5.41 16.81 7.43
N ARG A 170 -6.22 16.23 8.32
CA ARG A 170 -7.70 16.21 8.27
C ARG A 170 -8.35 15.50 7.07
N VAL A 171 -7.56 14.89 6.18
CA VAL A 171 -8.08 14.09 5.05
C VAL A 171 -7.70 12.63 5.24
N GLY A 172 -6.48 12.35 5.69
CA GLY A 172 -5.89 11.01 5.75
C GLY A 172 -4.85 10.78 4.65
N PRO A 173 -4.37 9.53 4.52
CA PRO A 173 -3.38 9.18 3.50
C PRO A 173 -4.02 9.15 2.11
N VAL A 174 -3.46 9.89 1.16
CA VAL A 174 -3.85 9.82 -0.24
C VAL A 174 -3.28 8.56 -0.89
N VAL A 175 -3.95 8.04 -1.92
CA VAL A 175 -3.60 6.77 -2.57
C VAL A 175 -2.26 6.81 -3.29
N ALA A 176 -1.87 7.99 -3.78
CA ALA A 176 -0.66 8.20 -4.55
C ALA A 176 0.00 9.53 -4.21
N ASN A 177 1.32 9.60 -4.35
CA ASN A 177 2.08 10.84 -4.38
C ASN A 177 3.03 10.79 -5.58
N ASP A 178 2.80 11.69 -6.54
CA ASP A 178 3.48 11.78 -7.82
C ASP A 178 4.67 12.74 -7.84
N ALA A 179 5.08 13.28 -6.68
CA ALA A 179 6.12 14.29 -6.57
C ALA A 179 7.51 13.85 -7.06
N PHE A 180 7.74 12.54 -7.17
CA PHE A 180 9.02 11.99 -7.64
C PHE A 180 8.97 11.47 -9.08
N ALA A 181 7.82 11.58 -9.73
CA ALA A 181 7.57 11.17 -11.10
C ALA A 181 7.89 12.30 -12.10
N THR A 182 7.68 12.02 -13.39
CA THR A 182 7.88 12.97 -14.48
C THR A 182 6.60 13.76 -14.79
N ASP A 183 6.74 14.87 -15.50
CA ASP A 183 5.62 15.72 -15.96
C ASP A 183 4.55 14.94 -16.75
N SER A 184 4.96 13.92 -17.51
CA SER A 184 4.04 13.04 -18.23
C SER A 184 3.13 12.24 -17.29
N VAL A 185 3.65 11.81 -16.14
CA VAL A 185 2.89 11.10 -15.10
C VAL A 185 1.96 12.07 -14.39
N TRP A 186 2.40 13.30 -14.10
CA TRP A 186 1.52 14.33 -13.53
C TRP A 186 0.32 14.60 -14.44
N GLY A 187 0.59 14.76 -15.74
CA GLY A 187 -0.47 14.92 -16.74
C GLY A 187 -1.42 13.72 -16.83
N ALA A 188 -0.95 12.51 -16.54
CA ALA A 188 -1.81 11.32 -16.49
C ALA A 188 -2.77 11.36 -15.30
N PHE A 189 -2.30 11.73 -14.10
CA PHE A 189 -3.16 11.86 -12.91
C PHE A 189 -4.17 13.00 -13.01
N VAL A 190 -3.87 14.06 -13.78
CA VAL A 190 -4.87 15.10 -14.09
C VAL A 190 -6.00 14.55 -14.96
N ARG A 191 -5.72 13.60 -15.85
CA ARG A 191 -6.72 12.98 -16.75
C ARG A 191 -7.52 11.88 -16.06
N ASP A 192 -6.89 11.10 -15.18
CA ASP A 192 -7.54 10.07 -14.36
C ASP A 192 -7.33 10.38 -12.87
N PRO A 193 -8.22 11.18 -12.26
CA PRO A 193 -8.08 11.59 -10.88
C PRO A 193 -8.39 10.46 -9.89
N TYR A 194 -9.03 9.36 -10.30
CA TYR A 194 -9.50 8.30 -9.39
C TYR A 194 -8.35 7.60 -8.64
N HIS A 195 -7.19 7.49 -9.29
CA HIS A 195 -5.96 6.94 -8.71
C HIS A 195 -4.97 8.05 -8.30
N GLY A 196 -5.40 9.30 -8.32
CA GLY A 196 -4.52 10.47 -8.23
C GLY A 196 -4.20 10.94 -6.80
N PRO A 197 -3.29 11.92 -6.66
CA PRO A 197 -2.78 12.39 -5.38
C PRO A 197 -3.78 13.17 -4.52
N ARG A 198 -5.03 13.29 -4.97
CA ARG A 198 -6.11 13.93 -4.21
C ARG A 198 -7.12 12.97 -3.60
N VAL A 199 -7.00 11.68 -3.91
CA VAL A 199 -7.97 10.67 -3.50
C VAL A 199 -7.42 9.88 -2.31
N ALA A 200 -8.28 9.59 -1.35
CA ALA A 200 -8.02 8.63 -0.28
C ALA A 200 -8.99 7.45 -0.41
N TRP A 201 -8.49 6.23 -0.25
CA TRP A 201 -9.31 5.02 -0.27
C TRP A 201 -9.44 4.44 1.15
N GLY A 202 -10.69 4.25 1.59
CA GLY A 202 -11.01 3.70 2.90
C GLY A 202 -10.53 2.26 3.06
N ARG A 203 -10.53 1.46 1.98
CA ARG A 203 -9.96 0.11 1.98
C ARG A 203 -8.49 0.13 2.39
N GLU A 204 -7.69 1.04 1.85
CA GLU A 204 -6.25 1.12 2.04
C GLU A 204 -5.91 1.64 3.42
N VAL A 205 -6.72 2.58 3.94
CA VAL A 205 -6.71 2.96 5.36
C VAL A 205 -6.96 1.73 6.24
N ASN A 206 -8.01 0.96 5.95
CA ASN A 206 -8.35 -0.24 6.72
C ASN A 206 -7.26 -1.30 6.66
N LEU A 207 -6.69 -1.56 5.48
CA LEU A 207 -5.56 -2.48 5.31
C LEU A 207 -4.33 -2.01 6.07
N PHE A 208 -4.07 -0.70 6.10
CA PHE A 208 -2.96 -0.14 6.88
C PHE A 208 -3.18 -0.37 8.38
N LEU A 209 -4.37 -0.06 8.90
CA LEU A 209 -4.70 -0.24 10.31
C LEU A 209 -4.66 -1.72 10.73
N LEU A 210 -5.21 -2.62 9.90
CA LEU A 210 -5.13 -4.06 10.14
C LEU A 210 -3.70 -4.57 10.03
N GLY A 211 -2.93 -4.11 9.04
CA GLY A 211 -1.55 -4.49 8.87
C GLY A 211 -0.69 -4.07 10.07
N VAL A 212 -0.82 -2.83 10.51
CA VAL A 212 -0.16 -2.38 11.73
C VAL A 212 -0.56 -3.22 12.94
N ALA A 213 -1.85 -3.50 13.13
CA ALA A 213 -2.33 -4.35 14.23
C ALA A 213 -1.71 -5.76 14.18
N GLN A 214 -1.61 -6.37 12.99
CA GLN A 214 -0.95 -7.66 12.78
C GLN A 214 0.54 -7.60 13.14
N GLN A 215 1.26 -6.56 12.71
CA GLN A 215 2.68 -6.41 13.02
C GLN A 215 2.92 -6.19 14.53
N VAL A 216 2.03 -5.46 15.21
CA VAL A 216 2.09 -5.30 16.67
C VAL A 216 1.85 -6.63 17.38
N LEU A 217 0.88 -7.43 16.93
CA LEU A 217 0.61 -8.76 17.48
C LEU A 217 1.77 -9.74 17.23
N ALA A 218 2.34 -9.74 16.02
CA ALA A 218 3.49 -10.56 15.66
C ALA A 218 4.74 -10.21 16.51
N ALA A 219 4.87 -8.96 16.94
CA ALA A 219 5.91 -8.51 17.88
C ALA A 219 5.59 -8.84 19.36
N GLY A 220 4.55 -9.64 19.65
CA GLY A 220 4.15 -10.04 20.99
C GLY A 220 3.24 -9.04 21.71
N GLY A 221 2.78 -7.99 21.05
CA GLY A 221 1.78 -7.03 21.58
C GLY A 221 2.27 -6.10 22.68
N GLY A 222 3.52 -6.25 23.15
CA GLY A 222 4.10 -5.47 24.24
C GLY A 222 4.43 -4.02 23.87
N ASP A 223 4.85 -3.25 24.87
CA ASP A 223 5.28 -1.86 24.72
C ASP A 223 6.78 -1.79 24.39
N SER A 224 7.10 -1.63 23.10
CA SER A 224 8.45 -1.52 22.56
C SER A 224 8.55 -0.25 21.70
N PRO A 225 9.76 0.28 21.43
CA PRO A 225 9.91 1.42 20.51
C PRO A 225 9.25 1.17 19.15
N PHE A 226 9.38 -0.05 18.63
CA PHE A 226 8.75 -0.50 17.39
C PHE A 226 7.22 -0.43 17.48
N THR A 227 6.62 -1.07 18.48
CA THR A 227 5.16 -1.10 18.62
C THR A 227 4.58 0.28 18.95
N ARG A 228 5.29 1.14 19.69
CA ARG A 228 4.86 2.54 19.94
C ARG A 228 4.84 3.37 18.66
N GLU A 229 5.88 3.25 17.84
CA GLU A 229 5.95 3.99 16.58
C GLU A 229 4.80 3.59 15.64
N LEU A 230 4.54 2.29 15.53
CA LEU A 230 3.42 1.78 14.76
C LEU A 230 2.07 2.26 15.32
N ARG A 231 1.94 2.28 16.65
CA ARG A 231 0.72 2.75 17.29
C ARG A 231 0.46 4.23 17.03
N ALA A 232 1.48 5.05 17.21
CA ALA A 232 1.41 6.48 16.91
C ALA A 232 1.07 6.74 15.43
N ALA A 233 1.60 5.92 14.52
CA ALA A 233 1.30 6.08 13.10
C ALA A 233 -0.18 5.82 12.78
N ALA A 234 -0.75 4.73 13.33
CA ALA A 234 -2.15 4.40 13.10
C ALA A 234 -3.11 5.34 13.85
N GLU A 235 -2.78 5.81 15.05
CA GLU A 235 -3.55 6.86 15.74
C GLU A 235 -3.60 8.15 14.91
N ARG A 236 -2.47 8.55 14.31
CA ARG A 236 -2.41 9.75 13.46
C ARG A 236 -3.26 9.61 12.19
N VAL A 237 -3.24 8.45 11.55
CA VAL A 237 -4.11 8.16 10.40
C VAL A 237 -5.58 8.19 10.81
N VAL A 238 -5.94 7.52 11.91
CA VAL A 238 -7.32 7.52 12.43
C VAL A 238 -7.81 8.94 12.72
N ALA A 239 -7.01 9.74 13.41
CA ALA A 239 -7.38 11.11 13.75
C ALA A 239 -7.64 11.97 12.50
N ALA A 240 -6.81 11.83 11.46
CA ALA A 240 -7.00 12.56 10.21
C ALA A 240 -8.25 12.10 9.44
N VAL A 241 -8.52 10.80 9.41
CA VAL A 241 -9.71 10.23 8.75
C VAL A 241 -10.98 10.61 9.52
N ASP A 242 -10.99 10.54 10.85
CA ASP A 242 -12.13 11.00 11.66
C ASP A 242 -12.37 12.50 11.47
N ALA A 243 -11.31 13.32 11.43
CA ALA A 243 -11.40 14.74 11.13
C ALA A 243 -11.89 15.05 9.70
N SER A 244 -11.82 14.07 8.79
CA SER A 244 -12.33 14.20 7.44
C SER A 244 -13.86 14.10 7.35
N GLY A 245 -14.48 13.44 8.34
CA GLY A 245 -15.90 13.11 8.33
C GLY A 245 -16.29 11.97 7.37
N PHE A 246 -15.33 11.35 6.68
CA PHE A 246 -15.56 10.24 5.75
C PHE A 246 -15.15 8.89 6.33
N ARG A 247 -16.00 7.88 6.09
CA ARG A 247 -15.74 6.44 6.30
C ARG A 247 -16.21 5.60 5.11
N SER A 248 -16.19 6.23 3.93
CA SER A 248 -16.65 5.68 2.66
C SER A 248 -15.49 4.92 1.95
N GLU A 249 -15.76 4.20 0.86
CA GLU A 249 -14.70 3.54 0.07
C GLU A 249 -13.71 4.53 -0.49
N LEU A 250 -14.17 5.71 -0.90
CA LEU A 250 -13.26 6.80 -1.25
C LEU A 250 -13.83 8.18 -0.96
N TRP A 251 -12.90 9.11 -0.75
CA TRP A 251 -13.14 10.55 -0.67
C TRP A 251 -11.95 11.28 -1.30
N SER A 252 -12.09 12.59 -1.48
CA SER A 252 -11.02 13.46 -1.99
C SER A 252 -10.90 14.69 -1.11
N TYR A 253 -10.03 15.62 -1.49
CA TYR A 253 -10.04 16.98 -0.98
C TYR A 253 -10.03 18.01 -2.12
N ALA A 254 -10.56 19.18 -1.81
CA ALA A 254 -10.44 20.39 -2.61
C ALA A 254 -9.71 21.47 -1.80
N PHE A 255 -9.25 22.53 -2.45
CA PHE A 255 -8.72 23.69 -1.74
C PHE A 255 -9.84 24.71 -1.54
N GLU A 256 -10.28 24.87 -0.28
CA GLU A 256 -11.24 25.90 0.12
C GLU A 256 -10.55 26.84 1.12
N GLY A 257 -10.61 28.15 0.89
CA GLY A 257 -9.91 29.12 1.75
C GLY A 257 -8.39 28.90 1.86
N GLY A 258 -7.79 28.25 0.85
CA GLY A 258 -6.34 27.96 0.83
C GLY A 258 -5.90 26.75 1.64
N ILE A 259 -6.83 25.94 2.14
CA ILE A 259 -6.52 24.70 2.87
C ILE A 259 -7.20 23.48 2.22
N PRO A 260 -6.61 22.27 2.34
CA PRO A 260 -7.28 21.03 1.97
C PRO A 260 -8.55 20.84 2.81
N THR A 261 -9.69 20.79 2.13
CA THR A 261 -10.99 20.48 2.71
C THR A 261 -11.48 19.15 2.14
N PRO A 262 -11.77 18.14 2.99
CA PRO A 262 -12.35 16.87 2.57
C PRO A 262 -13.66 17.07 1.80
N VAL A 263 -13.80 16.36 0.69
CA VAL A 263 -15.02 16.36 -0.13
C VAL A 263 -15.38 14.94 -0.54
N ARG A 264 -16.67 14.70 -0.77
CA ARG A 264 -17.14 13.43 -1.29
C ARG A 264 -16.55 13.20 -2.67
N TYR A 265 -16.02 12.01 -2.90
CA TYR A 265 -15.60 11.62 -4.25
C TYR A 265 -16.80 11.11 -5.05
N GLY A 266 -17.08 11.74 -6.19
CA GLY A 266 -18.22 11.42 -7.06
C GLY A 266 -19.59 11.85 -6.48
N SER A 267 -20.62 11.84 -7.34
CA SER A 267 -22.00 12.26 -7.02
C SER A 267 -23.02 11.11 -6.99
N GLY A 268 -22.57 9.85 -7.01
CA GLY A 268 -23.44 8.67 -7.06
C GLY A 268 -23.61 8.01 -5.69
N GLY A 269 -24.87 7.78 -5.29
CA GLY A 269 -25.26 7.23 -3.98
C GLY A 269 -25.05 5.73 -3.81
N ASP A 270 -23.84 5.23 -4.05
CA ASP A 270 -23.54 3.82 -3.85
C ASP A 270 -23.12 3.55 -2.40
N VAL A 271 -23.78 2.57 -1.79
CA VAL A 271 -23.23 1.86 -0.62
C VAL A 271 -21.97 1.19 -1.09
N GLN A 272 -20.87 1.87 -0.80
CA GLN A 272 -19.53 1.50 -1.14
C GLN A 272 -19.08 0.28 -0.31
N LEU A 273 -18.64 -0.80 -0.98
CA LEU A 273 -18.39 -2.16 -0.45
C LEU A 273 -17.56 -2.21 0.84
N TRP A 274 -16.67 -1.23 1.02
CA TRP A 274 -15.68 -1.21 2.09
C TRP A 274 -16.15 -0.52 3.37
N SER A 275 -17.28 0.19 3.35
CA SER A 275 -17.85 0.82 4.56
C SER A 275 -18.13 -0.19 5.68
N THR A 276 -18.47 -1.44 5.35
CA THR A 276 -18.72 -2.52 6.33
C THR A 276 -17.42 -3.09 6.91
N THR A 277 -16.30 -3.01 6.19
CA THR A 277 -15.00 -3.49 6.69
C THR A 277 -14.44 -2.63 7.81
N ASP A 278 -14.81 -1.35 7.87
CA ASP A 278 -14.40 -0.42 8.94
C ASP A 278 -14.79 -0.94 10.33
N LEU A 279 -15.97 -1.55 10.48
CA LEU A 279 -16.41 -2.15 11.75
C LEU A 279 -15.49 -3.29 12.21
N ALA A 280 -14.99 -4.12 11.29
CA ALA A 280 -14.05 -5.19 11.62
C ALA A 280 -12.70 -4.61 12.09
N VAL A 281 -12.26 -3.51 11.47
CA VAL A 281 -11.03 -2.81 11.88
C VAL A 281 -11.19 -2.18 13.27
N GLN A 282 -12.30 -1.48 13.52
CA GLN A 282 -12.61 -0.91 14.84
C GLN A 282 -12.63 -1.99 15.92
N TYR A 283 -13.18 -3.16 15.63
CA TYR A 283 -13.19 -4.29 16.56
C TYR A 283 -11.79 -4.79 16.91
N VAL A 284 -10.91 -4.98 15.92
CA VAL A 284 -9.52 -5.39 16.13
C VAL A 284 -8.76 -4.35 16.96
N ARG A 285 -8.93 -3.07 16.64
CA ARG A 285 -8.34 -1.94 17.38
C ARG A 285 -8.77 -1.91 18.84
N ALA A 286 -10.08 -2.02 19.09
CA ALA A 286 -10.63 -2.05 20.45
C ALA A 286 -10.01 -3.17 21.31
N ARG A 287 -9.74 -4.35 20.73
CA ARG A 287 -9.05 -5.45 21.43
C ARG A 287 -7.60 -5.14 21.80
N LEU A 288 -6.93 -4.34 20.99
CA LEU A 288 -5.54 -3.93 21.21
C LEU A 288 -5.42 -2.67 22.10
N ARG A 289 -6.55 -2.08 22.52
CA ARG A 289 -6.68 -0.93 23.42
C ARG A 289 -6.08 0.39 22.90
N TRP A 290 -6.39 0.74 21.64
CA TRP A 290 -5.97 1.97 20.95
C TRP A 290 -6.82 2.24 19.71
#